data_AF-A0A917N4Y1-F1
#
_entry.id   AF-A0A917N4Y1-F1
#
_cell.length_a   1.000
_cell.length_b   1.000
_cell.length_c   1.000
_cell.angle_alpha   90.00
_cell.angle_beta   90.00
_cell.angle_gamma   90.00
#
_symmetry.space_group_name_H-M   'P 1'
#
loop_
_entity.id
_entity.type
_entity.pdbx_description
1 polymer ?
#
loop_
_entity_poly.entity_id
_entity_poly.type
_entity_poly.pdbx_seq_one_letter_code
_entity_poly.pdbx_strand_id
1 'polypeptide(L)'
;MSIWDKISYLYDVAVREENVVGDWWPAVITALIALAGVGLQVWIGYKNEKSNHSFSENQAALQNAFEENELKKRLEFEDKWEQKKIDADIISKARIKWIESVRKLSAELISDIYNFKQLETNKLEIRDSIKRNSELLKLYFSSSKLMNSNEITVKKLFERLENTNDNNDKNEYMHIYITRLCEGLVSDMYIEKKELISIYEQKIKRLYNQIYDLEEFIYEDIYSEDAEEEINQIVDRRIPKEKEEQASEIFKKISSSKFKKDALIIDLATEEVLVDKFATVISVYLKIEWEKAKEGK
;
A
#
# COMPACT_ATOMS: atom_id res chain seq x y z
N MET A 1 -61.54 -40.87 -48.61
CA MET A 1 -62.72 -41.73 -48.49
C MET A 1 -62.69 -42.36 -47.13
N SER A 2 -63.53 -41.88 -46.21
CA SER A 2 -63.56 -42.33 -44.82
C SER A 2 -64.09 -43.78 -44.75
N ILE A 3 -63.76 -44.50 -43.68
CA ILE A 3 -64.31 -45.85 -43.43
C ILE A 3 -65.85 -45.80 -43.38
N TRP A 4 -66.43 -44.69 -42.92
CA TRP A 4 -67.87 -44.46 -42.89
C TRP A 4 -68.49 -44.35 -44.29
N ASP A 5 -67.77 -43.76 -45.26
CA ASP A 5 -68.24 -43.65 -46.65
C ASP A 5 -68.36 -45.05 -47.30
N LYS A 6 -67.47 -45.98 -46.94
CA LYS A 6 -67.50 -47.36 -47.43
C LYS A 6 -68.53 -48.23 -46.71
N ILE A 7 -68.75 -48.01 -45.41
CA ILE A 7 -69.80 -48.71 -44.64
C ILE A 7 -71.19 -48.25 -45.11
N SER A 8 -71.38 -46.95 -45.34
CA SER A 8 -72.65 -46.41 -45.87
C SER A 8 -72.93 -46.92 -47.28
N TYR A 9 -71.91 -47.07 -48.12
CA TYR A 9 -72.04 -47.69 -49.45
C TYR A 9 -72.44 -49.17 -49.37
N LEU A 10 -71.85 -49.95 -48.45
CA LEU A 10 -72.21 -51.35 -48.27
C LEU A 10 -73.62 -51.53 -47.68
N TYR A 11 -74.08 -50.60 -46.83
CA TYR A 11 -75.44 -50.58 -46.31
C TYR A 11 -76.46 -50.25 -47.42
N ASP A 12 -76.17 -49.26 -48.27
CA ASP A 12 -77.01 -48.89 -49.41
C ASP A 12 -77.10 -50.00 -50.47
N VAL A 13 -76.01 -50.75 -50.67
CA VAL A 13 -76.01 -51.92 -51.57
C VAL A 13 -76.84 -53.07 -50.99
N ALA A 14 -76.78 -53.30 -49.67
CA ALA A 14 -77.55 -54.37 -49.02
C ALA A 14 -79.06 -54.09 -48.93
N VAL A 15 -79.48 -52.81 -48.97
CA VAL A 15 -80.90 -52.41 -48.86
C VAL A 15 -81.61 -52.33 -50.22
N ARG A 16 -80.90 -52.23 -51.35
CA ARG A 16 -81.50 -52.10 -52.69
C ARG A 16 -81.81 -53.41 -53.43
N GLU A 17 -81.31 -54.56 -52.96
CA GLU A 17 -81.63 -55.86 -53.55
C GLU A 17 -82.60 -56.62 -52.63
N GLU A 18 -83.91 -56.33 -52.73
CA GLU A 18 -84.95 -57.26 -52.30
C GLU A 18 -84.93 -58.48 -53.23
N ASN A 19 -84.08 -59.46 -52.91
CA ASN A 19 -84.44 -60.87 -52.82
C ASN A 19 -83.19 -61.69 -52.46
N VAL A 20 -83.30 -62.44 -51.36
CA VAL A 20 -82.33 -63.39 -50.78
C VAL A 20 -81.24 -62.76 -49.88
N VAL A 21 -81.63 -62.34 -48.67
CA VAL A 21 -80.69 -62.18 -47.57
C VAL A 21 -81.26 -62.90 -46.34
N GLY A 22 -80.61 -63.98 -45.91
CA GLY A 22 -81.05 -64.77 -44.76
C GLY A 22 -80.84 -64.03 -43.43
N ASP A 23 -81.61 -64.42 -42.41
CA ASP A 23 -81.70 -63.83 -41.04
C ASP A 23 -80.37 -63.61 -40.28
N TRP A 24 -79.23 -64.04 -40.84
CA TRP A 24 -77.90 -63.96 -40.23
C TRP A 24 -77.11 -62.70 -40.63
N TRP A 25 -77.55 -61.93 -41.64
CA TRP A 25 -76.83 -60.76 -42.14
C TRP A 25 -76.71 -59.57 -41.16
N PRO A 26 -77.75 -59.22 -40.37
CA PRO A 26 -77.63 -58.20 -39.34
C PRO A 26 -76.61 -58.57 -38.25
N ALA A 27 -76.49 -59.85 -37.92
CA ALA A 27 -75.52 -60.35 -36.95
C ALA A 27 -74.08 -60.21 -37.47
N VAL A 28 -73.85 -60.45 -38.76
CA VAL A 28 -72.54 -60.24 -39.41
C VAL A 28 -72.13 -58.77 -39.40
N ILE A 29 -73.05 -57.86 -39.75
CA ILE A 29 -72.79 -56.40 -39.71
C ILE A 29 -72.49 -55.95 -38.28
N THR A 30 -73.26 -56.42 -37.31
CA THR A 30 -73.05 -56.09 -35.88
C THR A 30 -71.70 -56.60 -35.38
N ALA A 31 -71.29 -57.81 -35.76
CA ALA A 31 -69.98 -58.36 -35.42
C ALA A 31 -68.82 -57.57 -36.05
N LEU A 32 -68.97 -57.12 -37.30
CA LEU A 32 -67.96 -56.29 -37.97
C LEU A 32 -67.83 -54.90 -37.33
N ILE A 33 -68.94 -54.28 -36.92
CA ILE A 33 -68.94 -53.01 -36.17
C ILE A 33 -68.30 -53.19 -34.79
N ALA A 34 -68.60 -54.29 -34.10
CA ALA A 34 -67.98 -54.61 -32.81
C ALA A 34 -66.46 -54.81 -32.93
N LEU A 35 -66.00 -55.56 -33.94
CA LEU A 35 -64.58 -55.77 -34.21
C LEU A 35 -63.87 -54.47 -34.63
N ALA A 36 -64.51 -53.63 -35.43
CA ALA A 36 -64.00 -52.31 -35.78
C ALA A 36 -63.90 -51.38 -34.56
N GLY A 37 -64.89 -51.44 -33.65
CA GLY A 37 -64.89 -50.70 -32.39
C GLY A 37 -63.77 -51.13 -31.44
N VAL A 38 -63.54 -52.44 -31.28
CA VAL A 38 -62.43 -52.99 -30.50
C VAL A 38 -61.09 -52.59 -31.12
N GLY A 39 -60.94 -52.69 -32.45
CA GLY A 39 -59.73 -52.26 -33.15
C GLY A 39 -59.42 -50.78 -33.00
N LEU A 40 -60.45 -49.91 -33.03
CA LEU A 40 -60.32 -48.48 -32.76
C LEU A 40 -59.90 -48.19 -31.32
N GLN A 41 -60.46 -48.90 -30.33
CA GLN A 41 -60.10 -48.73 -28.92
C GLN A 41 -58.65 -49.16 -28.65
N VAL A 42 -58.21 -50.28 -29.21
CA VAL A 42 -56.81 -50.74 -29.11
C VAL A 42 -55.85 -49.77 -29.78
N TRP A 43 -56.21 -49.22 -30.95
CA TRP A 43 -55.37 -48.23 -31.64
C TRP A 43 -55.29 -46.88 -30.91
N ILE A 44 -56.41 -46.40 -30.33
CA ILE A 44 -56.44 -45.20 -29.49
C ILE A 44 -55.61 -45.41 -28.22
N GLY A 45 -55.74 -46.58 -27.57
CA GLY A 45 -54.93 -46.94 -26.41
C GLY A 45 -53.44 -46.95 -26.71
N TYR A 46 -53.03 -47.63 -27.80
CA TYR A 46 -51.63 -47.68 -28.26
C TYR A 46 -51.07 -46.28 -28.59
N LYS A 47 -51.86 -45.43 -29.25
CA LYS A 47 -51.43 -44.06 -29.60
C LYS A 47 -51.30 -43.18 -28.35
N ASN A 48 -52.22 -43.30 -27.38
CA ASN A 48 -52.15 -42.56 -26.13
C ASN A 48 -50.98 -43.00 -25.26
N GLU A 49 -50.71 -44.30 -25.15
CA GLU A 49 -49.59 -44.85 -24.39
C GLU A 49 -48.24 -44.40 -24.97
N LYS A 50 -48.08 -44.43 -26.29
CA LYS A 50 -46.90 -43.89 -26.98
C LYS A 50 -46.75 -42.38 -26.78
N SER A 51 -47.86 -41.63 -26.77
CA SER A 51 -47.83 -40.18 -26.52
C SER A 51 -47.49 -39.84 -25.06
N ASN A 52 -48.00 -40.60 -24.10
CA ASN A 52 -47.72 -40.42 -22.68
C ASN A 52 -46.28 -40.80 -22.33
N HIS A 53 -45.76 -41.89 -22.93
CA HIS A 53 -44.36 -42.29 -22.78
C HIS A 53 -43.42 -41.21 -23.32
N SER A 54 -43.66 -40.72 -24.55
CA SER A 54 -42.83 -39.66 -25.14
C SER A 54 -42.98 -38.30 -24.42
N PHE A 55 -44.14 -37.98 -23.87
CA PHE A 55 -44.32 -36.80 -23.02
C PHE A 55 -43.56 -36.93 -21.70
N SER A 56 -43.63 -38.08 -21.04
CA SER A 56 -42.87 -38.38 -19.81
C SER A 56 -41.37 -38.35 -20.05
N GLU A 57 -40.89 -38.91 -21.17
CA GLU A 57 -39.47 -38.86 -21.55
C GLU A 57 -39.01 -37.43 -21.84
N ASN A 58 -39.81 -36.64 -22.55
CA ASN A 58 -39.50 -35.23 -22.83
C ASN A 58 -39.49 -34.38 -21.54
N GLN A 59 -40.41 -34.66 -20.61
CA GLN A 59 -40.46 -33.98 -19.31
C GLN A 59 -39.25 -34.35 -18.44
N ALA A 60 -38.87 -35.63 -18.40
CA ALA A 60 -37.66 -36.09 -17.73
C ALA A 60 -36.39 -35.49 -18.37
N ALA A 61 -36.32 -35.41 -19.69
CA ALA A 61 -35.19 -34.79 -20.39
C ALA A 61 -35.07 -33.29 -20.11
N LEU A 62 -36.20 -32.56 -20.07
CA LEU A 62 -36.24 -31.15 -19.69
C LEU A 62 -35.80 -30.93 -18.24
N GLN A 63 -36.25 -31.79 -17.34
CA GLN A 63 -35.92 -31.72 -15.91
C GLN A 63 -34.44 -32.02 -15.69
N ASN A 64 -33.90 -33.07 -16.32
CA ASN A 64 -32.48 -33.40 -16.31
C ASN A 64 -31.62 -32.27 -16.90
N ALA A 65 -32.03 -31.68 -18.03
CA ALA A 65 -31.29 -30.58 -18.66
C ALA A 65 -31.32 -29.29 -17.79
N PHE A 66 -32.43 -29.05 -17.08
CA PHE A 66 -32.53 -27.95 -16.12
C PHE A 66 -31.61 -28.17 -14.92
N GLU A 67 -31.63 -29.38 -14.33
CA GLU A 67 -30.76 -29.76 -13.22
C GLU A 67 -29.27 -29.70 -13.61
N GLU A 68 -28.92 -30.17 -14.80
CA GLU A 68 -27.55 -30.09 -15.33
C GLU A 68 -27.09 -28.63 -15.51
N ASN A 69 -27.97 -27.76 -16.01
CA ASN A 69 -27.67 -26.33 -16.16
C ASN A 69 -27.55 -25.61 -14.80
N GLU A 70 -28.40 -25.94 -13.82
CA GLU A 70 -28.27 -25.44 -12.45
C GLU A 70 -26.96 -25.90 -11.80
N LEU A 71 -26.60 -27.18 -11.94
CA LEU A 71 -25.36 -27.74 -11.43
C LEU A 71 -24.16 -27.04 -12.05
N LYS A 72 -24.16 -26.86 -13.37
CA LYS A 72 -23.12 -26.14 -14.09
C LYS A 72 -22.96 -24.71 -13.59
N LYS A 73 -24.06 -23.98 -13.39
CA LYS A 73 -24.02 -22.61 -12.84
C LYS A 73 -23.48 -22.56 -11.42
N ARG A 74 -23.79 -23.55 -10.58
CA ARG A 74 -23.25 -23.65 -9.21
C ARG A 74 -21.74 -23.91 -9.24
N LEU A 75 -21.29 -24.87 -10.05
CA LEU A 75 -19.87 -25.15 -10.24
C LEU A 75 -19.12 -23.93 -10.77
N GLU A 76 -19.64 -23.25 -11.80
CA GLU A 76 -19.03 -22.02 -12.31
C GLU A 76 -18.98 -20.89 -11.27
N PHE A 77 -19.95 -20.82 -10.37
CA PHE A 77 -19.96 -19.84 -9.28
C PHE A 77 -18.94 -20.21 -8.19
N GLU A 78 -18.87 -21.49 -7.81
CA GLU A 78 -17.88 -22.02 -6.87
C GLU A 78 -16.46 -21.81 -7.38
N ASP A 79 -16.18 -22.14 -8.65
CA ASP A 79 -14.89 -21.91 -9.30
C ASP A 79 -14.51 -20.42 -9.29
N LYS A 80 -15.45 -19.53 -9.65
CA LYS A 80 -15.21 -18.07 -9.61
C LYS A 80 -14.97 -17.57 -8.19
N TRP A 81 -15.65 -18.14 -7.20
CA TRP A 81 -15.49 -17.79 -5.80
C TRP A 81 -14.14 -18.26 -5.25
N GLU A 82 -13.75 -19.48 -5.57
CA GLU A 82 -12.45 -20.06 -5.21
C GLU A 82 -11.31 -19.27 -5.87
N GLN A 83 -11.42 -18.95 -7.16
CA GLN A 83 -10.45 -18.10 -7.85
C GLN A 83 -10.30 -16.73 -7.17
N LYS A 84 -11.41 -16.07 -6.82
CA LYS A 84 -11.36 -14.78 -6.10
C LYS A 84 -10.66 -14.91 -4.75
N LYS A 85 -10.86 -16.01 -4.05
CA LYS A 85 -10.18 -16.28 -2.76
C LYS A 85 -8.68 -16.49 -2.96
N ILE A 86 -8.30 -17.24 -3.99
CA ILE A 86 -6.90 -17.47 -4.36
C ILE A 86 -6.23 -16.14 -4.75
N ASP A 87 -6.88 -15.34 -5.60
CA ASP A 87 -6.36 -14.05 -6.04
C ASP A 87 -6.16 -13.10 -4.86
N ALA A 88 -7.14 -13.00 -3.95
CA ALA A 88 -7.05 -12.18 -2.75
C ALA A 88 -5.91 -12.64 -1.81
N ASP A 89 -5.71 -13.95 -1.65
CA ASP A 89 -4.62 -14.52 -0.87
C ASP A 89 -3.24 -14.23 -1.52
N ILE A 90 -3.12 -14.38 -2.84
CA ILE A 90 -1.90 -14.05 -3.58
C ILE A 90 -1.57 -12.56 -3.43
N ILE A 91 -2.56 -11.67 -3.61
CA ILE A 91 -2.40 -10.21 -3.46
C ILE A 91 -1.96 -9.88 -2.03
N SER A 92 -2.64 -10.44 -1.02
CA SER A 92 -2.31 -10.22 0.39
C SER A 92 -0.89 -10.66 0.72
N LYS A 93 -0.48 -11.87 0.31
CA LYS A 93 0.88 -12.39 0.50
C LYS A 93 1.94 -11.55 -0.19
N ALA A 94 1.70 -11.14 -1.43
CA ALA A 94 2.62 -10.27 -2.17
C ALA A 94 2.79 -8.92 -1.46
N ARG A 95 1.68 -8.32 -0.98
CA ARG A 95 1.70 -7.05 -0.24
C ARG A 95 2.38 -7.19 1.12
N ILE A 96 2.15 -8.26 1.88
CA ILE A 96 2.86 -8.53 3.13
C ILE A 96 4.37 -8.65 2.89
N LYS A 97 4.80 -9.41 1.88
CA LYS A 97 6.22 -9.53 1.52
C LYS A 97 6.84 -8.18 1.11
N TRP A 98 6.09 -7.35 0.39
CA TRP A 98 6.50 -5.99 0.07
C TRP A 98 6.67 -5.15 1.36
N ILE A 99 5.70 -5.20 2.29
CA ILE A 99 5.76 -4.49 3.59
C ILE A 99 6.98 -4.94 4.39
N GLU A 100 7.25 -6.24 4.48
CA GLU A 100 8.40 -6.79 5.21
C GLU A 100 9.73 -6.31 4.63
N SER A 101 9.83 -6.27 3.30
CA SER A 101 11.03 -5.77 2.61
C SER A 101 11.26 -4.28 2.89
N VAL A 102 10.19 -3.46 2.85
CA VAL A 102 10.26 -2.03 3.16
C VAL A 102 10.63 -1.81 4.63
N ARG A 103 10.08 -2.58 5.57
CA ARG A 103 10.46 -2.51 7.00
C ARG A 103 11.94 -2.79 7.21
N LYS A 104 12.44 -3.86 6.58
CA LYS A 104 13.86 -4.25 6.68
C LYS A 104 14.77 -3.15 6.14
N LEU A 105 14.53 -2.68 4.92
CA LEU A 105 15.34 -1.61 4.31
C LEU A 105 15.24 -0.29 5.10
N SER A 106 14.06 0.04 5.64
CA SER A 106 13.90 1.24 6.46
C SER A 106 14.68 1.13 7.77
N ALA A 107 14.68 -0.03 8.42
CA ALA A 107 15.46 -0.27 9.64
C ALA A 107 16.97 -0.21 9.38
N GLU A 108 17.43 -0.81 8.27
CA GLU A 108 18.83 -0.71 7.83
C GLU A 108 19.23 0.76 7.57
N LEU A 109 18.40 1.51 6.82
CA LEU A 109 18.64 2.92 6.54
C LEU A 109 18.67 3.78 7.82
N ILE A 110 17.74 3.55 8.76
CA ILE A 110 17.74 4.23 10.07
C ILE A 110 19.05 3.97 10.81
N SER A 111 19.47 2.71 10.88
CA SER A 111 20.72 2.32 11.54
C SER A 111 21.93 3.00 10.90
N ASP A 112 22.02 2.98 9.56
CA ASP A 112 23.10 3.61 8.82
C ASP A 112 23.16 5.12 9.06
N ILE A 113 22.00 5.79 9.09
CA ILE A 113 21.89 7.24 9.38
C ILE A 113 22.39 7.55 10.80
N TYR A 114 21.97 6.77 11.80
CA TYR A 114 22.43 6.98 13.18
C TYR A 114 23.94 6.74 13.30
N ASN A 115 24.47 5.70 12.67
CA ASN A 115 25.90 5.43 12.64
C ASN A 115 26.67 6.56 11.95
N PHE A 116 26.17 7.06 10.82
CA PHE A 116 26.76 8.19 10.10
C PHE A 116 26.82 9.45 10.96
N LYS A 117 25.79 9.73 11.75
CA LYS A 117 25.77 10.88 12.68
C LYS A 117 26.81 10.78 13.80
N GLN A 118 27.17 9.57 14.22
CA GLN A 118 28.08 9.31 15.35
C GLN A 118 29.56 9.18 14.97
N LEU A 119 29.91 8.96 13.69
CA LEU A 119 31.28 8.61 13.32
C LEU A 119 32.16 9.81 12.97
N GLU A 120 33.38 9.80 13.50
CA GLU A 120 34.44 10.75 13.15
C GLU A 120 35.27 10.31 11.92
N THR A 121 35.38 8.99 11.63
CA THR A 121 36.45 8.48 10.74
C THR A 121 36.14 7.36 9.74
N ASN A 122 34.88 6.92 9.53
CA ASN A 122 34.58 5.94 8.47
C ASN A 122 33.33 6.29 7.63
N LYS A 123 33.37 7.48 7.02
CA LYS A 123 32.20 8.09 6.35
C LYS A 123 31.84 7.45 5.00
N LEU A 124 32.78 6.83 4.29
CA LEU A 124 32.58 6.37 2.90
C LEU A 124 31.69 5.12 2.78
N GLU A 125 32.01 4.03 3.48
CA GLU A 125 31.21 2.79 3.40
C GLU A 125 29.77 3.00 3.86
N ILE A 126 29.57 3.77 4.93
CA ILE A 126 28.24 4.08 5.44
C ILE A 126 27.49 5.02 4.49
N ARG A 127 28.17 5.99 3.89
CA ARG A 127 27.61 6.84 2.82
C ARG A 127 27.11 5.99 1.66
N ASP A 128 27.89 5.01 1.22
CA ASP A 128 27.50 4.10 0.14
C ASP A 128 26.32 3.22 0.56
N SER A 129 26.27 2.76 1.81
CA SER A 129 25.13 2.01 2.35
C SER A 129 23.85 2.85 2.40
N ILE A 130 23.92 4.08 2.91
CA ILE A 130 22.77 5.01 2.94
C ILE A 130 22.28 5.28 1.51
N LYS A 131 23.20 5.56 0.58
CA LYS A 131 22.86 5.78 -0.83
C LYS A 131 22.18 4.54 -1.41
N ARG A 132 22.77 3.36 -1.29
CA ARG A 132 22.20 2.10 -1.79
C ARG A 132 20.81 1.83 -1.20
N ASN A 133 20.68 1.91 0.12
CA ASN A 133 19.42 1.59 0.83
C ASN A 133 18.32 2.60 0.47
N SER A 134 18.66 3.88 0.32
CA SER A 134 17.72 4.91 -0.12
C SER A 134 17.26 4.73 -1.57
N GLU A 135 18.15 4.38 -2.49
CA GLU A 135 17.79 4.08 -3.88
C GLU A 135 16.85 2.87 -3.95
N LEU A 136 17.17 1.78 -3.24
CA LEU A 136 16.31 0.62 -3.17
C LEU A 136 14.93 0.97 -2.60
N LEU A 137 14.89 1.74 -1.51
CA LEU A 137 13.65 2.16 -0.88
C LEU A 137 12.80 3.03 -1.83
N LYS A 138 13.42 3.93 -2.60
CA LYS A 138 12.72 4.72 -3.63
C LYS A 138 12.09 3.84 -4.72
N LEU A 139 12.70 2.71 -5.10
CA LEU A 139 12.09 1.78 -6.04
C LEU A 139 10.78 1.18 -5.52
N TYR A 140 10.72 0.86 -4.21
CA TYR A 140 9.48 0.40 -3.56
C TYR A 140 8.37 1.45 -3.60
N PHE A 141 8.73 2.73 -3.54
CA PHE A 141 7.82 3.88 -3.61
C PHE A 141 7.79 4.56 -4.98
N SER A 142 8.12 3.82 -6.05
CA SER A 142 8.11 4.40 -7.40
C SER A 142 6.72 4.97 -7.75
N SER A 143 6.72 6.11 -8.43
CA SER A 143 5.54 6.70 -9.03
C SER A 143 5.76 6.95 -10.51
N SER A 144 4.68 6.85 -11.28
CA SER A 144 4.64 7.25 -12.68
C SER A 144 4.60 8.77 -12.88
N LYS A 145 4.24 9.55 -11.85
CA LYS A 145 4.25 11.02 -11.94
C LYS A 145 5.49 11.55 -11.23
N LEU A 146 6.29 12.32 -11.97
CA LEU A 146 7.43 13.05 -11.43
C LEU A 146 6.92 14.39 -10.90
N MET A 147 6.84 14.54 -9.57
CA MET A 147 6.65 15.83 -8.92
C MET A 147 7.99 16.58 -8.84
N ASN A 148 7.97 17.90 -9.10
CA ASN A 148 9.15 18.74 -8.90
C ASN A 148 9.46 18.85 -7.40
N SER A 149 10.59 18.28 -6.97
CA SER A 149 10.98 18.25 -5.56
C SER A 149 11.14 19.65 -4.98
N ASN A 150 11.49 20.66 -5.77
CA ASN A 150 11.78 22.02 -5.29
C ASN A 150 10.53 22.83 -4.90
N GLU A 151 9.34 22.43 -5.36
CA GLU A 151 8.09 23.17 -5.12
C GLU A 151 7.35 22.72 -3.84
N ILE A 152 7.75 21.59 -3.25
CA ILE A 152 7.07 21.02 -2.08
C ILE A 152 7.75 21.48 -0.80
N THR A 153 7.12 22.33 0.01
CA THR A 153 7.66 22.67 1.35
C THR A 153 7.71 21.45 2.28
N VAL A 154 8.63 21.42 3.24
CA VAL A 154 8.71 20.35 4.28
C VAL A 154 7.38 20.20 5.03
N LYS A 155 6.68 21.31 5.30
CA LYS A 155 5.35 21.29 5.92
C LYS A 155 4.33 20.48 5.11
N LYS A 156 4.15 20.82 3.82
CA LYS A 156 3.26 20.09 2.91
C LYS A 156 3.64 18.61 2.78
N LEU A 157 4.94 18.31 2.79
CA LEU A 157 5.45 16.95 2.74
C LEU A 157 4.93 16.12 3.93
N PHE A 158 5.05 16.65 5.15
CA PHE A 158 4.56 15.98 6.35
C PHE A 158 3.03 15.95 6.45
N GLU A 159 2.34 17.04 6.08
CA GLU A 159 0.87 17.07 6.03
C GLU A 159 0.32 15.92 5.17
N ARG A 160 0.98 15.60 4.05
CA ARG A 160 0.57 14.48 3.20
C ARG A 160 1.00 13.13 3.76
N LEU A 161 2.26 12.98 4.18
CA LEU A 161 2.82 11.68 4.58
C LEU A 161 2.29 11.18 5.92
N GLU A 162 2.02 12.08 6.87
CA GLU A 162 1.48 11.74 8.19
C GLU A 162 -0.05 11.58 8.17
N ASN A 163 -0.72 11.87 7.05
CA ASN A 163 -2.15 11.62 6.90
C ASN A 163 -2.46 10.12 7.05
N THR A 164 -3.39 9.75 7.92
CA THR A 164 -3.69 8.34 8.22
C THR A 164 -4.82 7.73 7.38
N ASN A 165 -5.44 8.50 6.48
CA ASN A 165 -6.67 8.08 5.80
C ASN A 165 -6.40 7.14 4.62
N ASP A 166 -5.41 7.48 3.79
CA ASP A 166 -5.11 6.75 2.56
C ASP A 166 -3.65 6.96 2.13
N ASN A 167 -3.19 6.14 1.18
CA ASN A 167 -1.85 6.26 0.57
C ASN A 167 -1.89 6.77 -0.87
N ASN A 168 -2.99 7.37 -1.33
CA ASN A 168 -3.10 7.84 -2.71
C ASN A 168 -2.02 8.89 -3.00
N ASP A 169 -1.32 8.80 -4.13
CA ASP A 169 -0.22 9.70 -4.50
C ASP A 169 0.94 9.78 -3.47
N LYS A 170 0.90 9.07 -2.33
CA LYS A 170 1.95 9.16 -1.29
C LYS A 170 3.27 8.58 -1.72
N ASN A 171 3.29 7.69 -2.72
CA ASN A 171 4.52 7.21 -3.34
C ASN A 171 5.41 8.36 -3.83
N GLU A 172 4.81 9.39 -4.43
CA GLU A 172 5.54 10.57 -4.93
C GLU A 172 6.16 11.36 -3.77
N TYR A 173 5.37 11.58 -2.72
CA TYR A 173 5.83 12.27 -1.51
C TYR A 173 6.89 11.45 -0.77
N MET A 174 6.77 10.12 -0.71
CA MET A 174 7.76 9.22 -0.12
C MET A 174 9.06 9.27 -0.89
N HIS A 175 9.00 9.24 -2.22
CA HIS A 175 10.17 9.37 -3.07
C HIS A 175 10.89 10.70 -2.82
N ILE A 176 10.17 11.83 -2.82
CA ILE A 176 10.73 13.15 -2.53
C ILE A 176 11.30 13.22 -1.11
N TYR A 177 10.62 12.63 -0.15
CA TYR A 177 11.05 12.61 1.24
C TYR A 177 12.36 11.83 1.43
N ILE A 178 12.47 10.64 0.85
CA ILE A 178 13.70 9.83 0.90
C ILE A 178 14.83 10.56 0.17
N THR A 179 14.56 11.16 -1.00
CA THR A 179 15.55 11.97 -1.71
C THR A 179 16.08 13.10 -0.82
N ARG A 180 15.21 13.89 -0.19
CA ARG A 180 15.63 15.01 0.68
C ARG A 180 16.35 14.55 1.94
N LEU A 181 15.89 13.45 2.54
CA LEU A 181 16.54 12.85 3.72
C LEU A 181 18.00 12.50 3.39
N CYS A 182 18.23 11.88 2.24
CA CYS A 182 19.55 11.39 1.86
C CYS A 182 20.43 12.48 1.23
N GLU A 183 19.88 13.36 0.39
CA GLU A 183 20.61 14.53 -0.10
C GLU A 183 21.02 15.45 1.06
N GLY A 184 20.12 15.69 2.01
CA GLY A 184 20.43 16.51 3.19
C GLY A 184 21.51 15.88 4.07
N LEU A 185 21.49 14.56 4.30
CA LEU A 185 22.42 13.92 5.23
C LEU A 185 23.76 13.50 4.61
N VAL A 186 23.74 13.08 3.35
CA VAL A 186 24.88 12.46 2.65
C VAL A 186 25.53 13.42 1.66
N SER A 187 25.00 14.63 1.47
CA SER A 187 25.67 15.66 0.67
C SER A 187 27.00 16.05 1.31
N ASP A 188 27.99 16.31 0.46
CA ASP A 188 29.26 16.89 0.89
C ASP A 188 29.02 18.20 1.65
N MET A 189 27.96 18.94 1.33
CA MET A 189 27.55 20.14 2.07
C MET A 189 27.23 19.89 3.55
N TYR A 190 26.61 18.76 3.92
CA TYR A 190 26.30 18.47 5.33
C TYR A 190 27.57 18.25 6.15
N ILE A 191 28.53 17.53 5.56
CA ILE A 191 29.84 17.30 6.15
C ILE A 191 30.58 18.62 6.27
N GLU A 192 30.60 19.43 5.21
CA GLU A 192 31.22 20.77 5.20
C GLU A 192 30.61 21.69 6.27
N LYS A 193 29.28 21.69 6.44
CA LYS A 193 28.60 22.47 7.49
C LYS A 193 29.05 22.04 8.88
N LYS A 194 29.12 20.73 9.17
CA LYS A 194 29.63 20.23 10.46
C LYS A 194 31.10 20.59 10.69
N GLU A 195 31.94 20.48 9.66
CA GLU A 195 33.36 20.86 9.74
C GLU A 195 33.52 22.37 9.98
N LEU A 196 32.74 23.20 9.28
CA LEU A 196 32.70 24.65 9.50
C LEU A 196 32.26 25.02 10.92
N ILE A 197 31.27 24.32 11.48
CA ILE A 197 30.87 24.51 12.88
C ILE A 197 32.06 24.27 13.81
N SER A 198 32.76 23.13 13.64
CA SER A 198 33.96 22.82 14.44
C SER A 198 35.05 23.89 14.29
N ILE A 199 35.28 24.38 13.06
CA ILE A 199 36.22 25.47 12.80
C ILE A 199 35.82 26.75 13.56
N TYR A 200 34.54 27.12 13.53
CA TYR A 200 34.05 28.28 14.26
C TYR A 200 34.18 28.11 15.78
N GLU A 201 33.93 26.91 16.31
CA GLU A 201 34.11 26.61 17.73
C GLU A 201 35.56 26.76 18.17
N GLN A 202 36.50 26.19 17.41
CA GLN A 202 37.92 26.36 17.66
C GLN A 202 38.35 27.82 17.55
N LYS A 203 37.85 28.55 16.54
CA LYS A 203 38.13 29.98 16.37
C LYS A 203 37.61 30.79 17.56
N ILE A 204 36.38 30.57 18.00
CA ILE A 204 35.78 31.25 19.16
C ILE A 204 36.61 30.96 20.42
N LYS A 205 37.01 29.70 20.63
CA LYS A 205 37.87 29.32 21.76
C LYS A 205 39.21 30.06 21.73
N ARG A 206 39.87 30.14 20.58
CA ARG A 206 41.13 30.90 20.41
C ARG A 206 40.94 32.39 20.70
N LEU A 207 39.83 32.98 20.26
CA LEU A 207 39.53 34.40 20.53
C LEU A 207 39.25 34.67 22.01
N TYR A 208 38.57 33.75 22.71
CA TYR A 208 38.39 33.86 24.16
C TYR A 208 39.72 33.75 24.92
N ASN A 209 40.63 32.87 24.49
CA ASN A 209 41.97 32.81 25.08
C ASN A 209 42.72 34.14 24.87
N GLN A 210 42.58 34.79 23.72
CA GLN A 210 43.16 36.11 23.51
C GLN A 210 42.59 37.16 24.47
N ILE A 211 41.28 37.12 24.77
CA ILE A 211 40.69 38.00 25.81
C ILE A 211 41.32 37.72 27.17
N TYR A 212 41.43 36.44 27.54
CA TYR A 212 42.04 36.01 28.79
C TYR A 212 43.50 36.50 28.92
N ASP A 213 44.26 36.49 27.83
CA ASP A 213 45.64 36.99 27.81
C ASP A 213 45.73 38.53 27.91
N LEU A 214 44.64 39.25 27.64
CA LEU A 214 44.56 40.71 27.81
C LEU A 214 44.15 41.13 29.23
N GLU A 215 43.52 40.23 29.99
CA GLU A 215 43.13 40.46 31.38
C GLU A 215 44.38 40.60 32.26
N GLU A 216 44.35 41.57 33.16
CA GLU A 216 45.38 41.75 34.18
C GLU A 216 44.79 41.45 35.56
N PHE A 217 45.61 40.80 36.40
CA PHE A 217 45.27 40.50 37.77
C PHE A 217 45.29 41.78 38.60
N ILE A 218 44.20 42.02 39.34
CA ILE A 218 44.16 43.03 40.38
C ILE A 218 44.47 42.34 41.70
N TYR A 219 45.53 42.80 42.35
CA TYR A 219 45.92 42.36 43.67
C TYR A 219 45.37 43.35 44.71
N GLU A 220 44.87 42.83 45.81
CA GLU A 220 44.55 43.60 47.01
C GLU A 220 45.46 43.12 48.14
N ASP A 221 46.07 44.07 48.83
CA ASP A 221 46.97 43.79 49.94
C ASP A 221 46.13 43.48 51.18
N ILE A 222 46.27 42.26 51.72
CA ILE A 222 45.57 41.85 52.93
C ILE A 222 46.56 41.86 54.09
N TYR A 223 46.37 42.80 55.02
CA TYR A 223 47.11 42.83 56.27
C TYR A 223 46.53 41.80 57.24
N SER A 224 47.32 40.75 57.52
CA SER A 224 47.06 39.79 58.60
C SER A 224 47.92 40.17 59.79
N GLU A 225 47.29 40.44 60.96
CA GLU A 225 47.99 40.84 62.21
C GLU A 225 49.06 39.83 62.67
N ASP A 226 49.01 38.58 62.19
CA ASP A 226 49.91 37.48 62.58
C ASP A 226 50.94 37.07 61.50
N ALA A 227 51.01 37.75 60.35
CA ALA A 227 51.92 37.39 59.25
C ALA A 227 53.09 38.38 59.13
N GLU A 228 54.33 37.87 59.14
CA GLU A 228 55.56 38.68 58.97
C GLU A 228 55.77 39.17 57.51
N GLU A 229 54.98 38.70 56.53
CA GLU A 229 55.06 39.11 55.11
C GLU A 229 53.68 39.42 54.50
N GLU A 230 53.65 40.42 53.60
CA GLU A 230 52.47 40.82 52.80
C GLU A 230 51.97 39.65 51.93
N ILE A 231 50.70 39.27 52.09
CA ILE A 231 50.04 38.28 51.24
C ILE A 231 49.19 39.02 50.20
N ASN A 232 49.66 39.04 48.95
CA ASN A 232 48.90 39.61 47.83
C ASN A 232 47.86 38.59 47.35
N GLN A 233 46.57 38.87 47.57
CA GLN A 233 45.49 38.04 47.04
C GLN A 233 44.98 38.62 45.72
N ILE A 234 44.76 37.75 44.72
CA ILE A 234 44.07 38.14 43.48
C ILE A 234 42.60 38.33 43.82
N VAL A 235 42.08 39.54 43.61
CA VAL A 235 40.69 39.90 43.95
C VAL A 235 39.83 40.06 42.70
N ASP A 236 40.42 40.45 41.57
CA ASP A 236 39.68 40.63 40.32
C ASP A 236 40.57 40.45 39.08
N ARG A 237 39.93 40.31 37.92
CA ARG A 237 40.55 40.33 36.60
C ARG A 237 39.84 41.35 35.74
N ARG A 238 40.60 42.32 35.23
CA ARG A 238 40.04 43.33 34.34
C ARG A 238 40.91 43.53 33.11
N ILE A 239 40.27 43.95 32.03
CA ILE A 239 40.96 44.43 30.85
C ILE A 239 41.44 45.86 31.14
N PRO A 240 42.74 46.16 31.05
CA PRO A 240 43.26 47.51 31.19
C PRO A 240 42.68 48.46 30.14
N LYS A 241 42.54 49.74 30.48
CA LYS A 241 41.98 50.76 29.58
C LYS A 241 42.73 50.83 28.24
N GLU A 242 44.04 50.63 28.27
CA GLU A 242 44.91 50.66 27.10
C GLU A 242 44.64 49.50 26.13
N LYS A 243 44.04 48.40 26.62
CA LYS A 243 43.69 47.20 25.84
C LYS A 243 42.19 47.11 25.52
N GLU A 244 41.37 48.05 25.96
CA GLU A 244 39.90 48.03 25.75
C GLU A 244 39.52 48.01 24.26
N GLU A 245 40.22 48.79 23.43
CA GLU A 245 39.95 48.82 21.98
C GLU A 245 40.25 47.46 21.33
N GLN A 246 41.39 46.86 21.69
CA GLN A 246 41.78 45.53 21.23
C GLN A 246 40.77 44.47 21.67
N ALA A 247 40.34 44.51 22.94
CA ALA A 247 39.32 43.62 23.46
C ALA A 247 37.98 43.79 22.74
N SER A 248 37.56 45.03 22.45
CA SER A 248 36.33 45.31 21.70
C SER A 248 36.38 44.72 20.29
N GLU A 249 37.52 44.81 19.60
CA GLU A 249 37.68 44.19 18.27
C GLU A 249 37.57 42.66 18.34
N ILE A 250 38.16 42.04 19.37
CA ILE A 250 38.06 40.59 19.59
C ILE A 250 36.62 40.19 19.91
N PHE A 251 35.91 40.93 20.75
CA PHE A 251 34.49 40.68 21.04
C PHE A 251 33.61 40.79 19.79
N LYS A 252 33.88 41.74 18.89
CA LYS A 252 33.20 41.82 17.57
C LYS A 252 33.47 40.58 16.73
N LYS A 253 34.71 40.09 16.68
CA LYS A 253 35.08 38.85 15.97
C LYS A 253 34.38 37.62 16.57
N ILE A 254 34.32 37.52 17.90
CA ILE A 254 33.59 36.44 18.60
C ILE A 254 32.11 36.49 18.22
N SER A 255 31.48 37.66 18.28
CA SER A 255 30.06 37.84 17.98
C SER A 255 29.73 37.44 16.54
N SER A 256 30.55 37.87 15.57
CA SER A 256 30.39 37.48 14.17
C SER A 256 30.58 35.98 13.96
N SER A 257 31.57 35.36 14.62
CA SER A 257 31.79 33.92 14.52
C SER A 257 30.67 33.10 15.16
N LYS A 258 30.11 33.53 16.30
CA LYS A 258 28.92 32.91 16.90
C LYS A 258 27.74 32.98 15.94
N PHE A 259 27.44 34.17 15.41
CA PHE A 259 26.35 34.35 14.46
C PHE A 259 26.44 33.40 13.25
N LYS A 260 27.62 33.28 12.64
CA LYS A 260 27.84 32.35 11.51
C LYS A 260 27.69 30.89 11.92
N LYS A 261 28.19 30.51 13.10
CA LYS A 261 28.03 29.16 13.65
C LYS A 261 26.56 28.83 13.88
N ASP A 262 25.82 29.72 14.53
CA ASP A 262 24.43 29.51 14.90
C ASP A 262 23.54 29.42 13.65
N ALA A 263 23.83 30.20 12.60
CA ALA A 263 23.17 30.07 11.31
C ALA A 263 23.36 28.67 10.68
N LEU A 264 24.56 28.11 10.74
CA LEU A 264 24.84 26.75 10.26
C LEU A 264 24.11 25.69 11.09
N ILE A 265 24.04 25.87 12.41
CA ILE A 265 23.32 24.95 13.31
C ILE A 265 21.81 24.94 12.98
N ILE A 266 21.20 26.12 12.76
CA ILE A 266 19.78 26.22 12.40
C ILE A 266 19.50 25.52 11.06
N ASP A 267 20.38 25.71 10.08
CA ASP A 267 20.25 25.08 8.77
C ASP A 267 20.34 23.54 8.87
N LEU A 268 21.32 23.02 9.62
CA LEU A 268 21.42 21.58 9.90
C LEU A 268 20.21 21.03 10.66
N ALA A 269 19.72 21.74 11.68
CA ALA A 269 18.55 21.31 12.46
C ALA A 269 17.31 21.12 11.58
N THR A 270 17.17 21.92 10.52
CA THR A 270 16.06 21.79 9.56
C THR A 270 16.14 20.48 8.76
N GLU A 271 17.35 20.04 8.43
CA GLU A 271 17.61 18.75 7.76
C GLU A 271 17.43 17.57 8.75
N GLU A 272 17.80 17.74 10.02
CA GLU A 272 17.65 16.69 11.04
C GLU A 272 16.19 16.34 11.35
N VAL A 273 15.25 17.27 11.22
CA VAL A 273 13.81 17.00 11.37
C VAL A 273 13.34 15.89 10.42
N LEU A 274 13.92 15.78 9.22
CA LEU A 274 13.59 14.69 8.30
C LEU A 274 14.02 13.34 8.86
N VAL A 275 15.19 13.27 9.50
CA VAL A 275 15.71 12.04 10.11
C VAL A 275 14.81 11.60 11.26
N ASP A 276 14.46 12.52 12.15
CA ASP A 276 13.68 12.22 13.35
C ASP A 276 12.28 11.71 13.02
N LYS A 277 11.72 12.16 11.89
CA LYS A 277 10.38 11.78 11.42
C LYS A 277 10.34 10.51 10.57
N PHE A 278 11.49 9.97 10.16
CA PHE A 278 11.54 8.89 9.16
C PHE A 278 10.82 7.62 9.61
N ALA A 279 11.06 7.21 10.85
CA ALA A 279 10.39 6.04 11.43
C ALA A 279 8.86 6.23 11.48
N THR A 280 8.39 7.44 11.85
CA THR A 280 6.96 7.75 11.92
C THR A 280 6.32 7.73 10.54
N VAL A 281 6.93 8.40 9.55
CA VAL A 281 6.43 8.46 8.17
C VAL A 281 6.28 7.06 7.57
N ILE A 282 7.33 6.22 7.67
CA ILE A 282 7.28 4.83 7.19
C ILE A 282 6.19 4.04 7.93
N SER A 283 6.09 4.20 9.25
CA SER A 283 5.11 3.47 10.05
C SER A 283 3.67 3.82 9.67
N VAL A 284 3.36 5.10 9.43
CA VAL A 284 2.03 5.55 8.99
C VAL A 284 1.71 4.94 7.62
N TYR A 285 2.64 5.03 6.67
CA TYR A 285 2.45 4.48 5.33
C TYR A 285 2.18 2.97 5.38
N LEU A 286 3.03 2.21 6.08
CA LEU A 286 2.95 0.76 6.15
C LEU A 286 1.74 0.27 6.92
N LYS A 287 1.26 1.03 7.91
CA LYS A 287 0.02 0.69 8.62
C LYS A 287 -1.17 0.69 7.65
N ILE A 288 -1.26 1.67 6.76
CA ILE A 288 -2.35 1.73 5.77
C ILE A 288 -2.25 0.56 4.78
N GLU A 289 -1.06 0.22 4.28
CA GLU A 289 -0.89 -0.95 3.40
C GLU A 289 -1.17 -2.28 4.11
N TRP A 290 -0.87 -2.36 5.41
CA TRP A 290 -1.18 -3.53 6.23
C TRP A 290 -2.69 -3.75 6.35
N GLU A 291 -3.46 -2.68 6.59
CA GLU A 291 -4.92 -2.77 6.62
C GLU A 291 -5.48 -3.24 5.26
N LYS A 292 -4.97 -2.73 4.14
CA LYS A 292 -5.37 -3.21 2.79
C LYS A 292 -5.04 -4.68 2.58
N ALA A 293 -3.85 -5.12 3.01
CA ALA A 293 -3.43 -6.52 2.87
C ALA A 293 -4.34 -7.48 3.64
N LYS A 294 -4.81 -7.11 4.83
CA LYS A 294 -5.78 -7.91 5.60
C LYS A 294 -7.13 -8.05 4.88
N GLU A 295 -7.50 -7.06 4.07
CA GLU A 295 -8.72 -7.06 3.28
C GLU A 295 -8.56 -7.72 1.90
N GLY A 296 -7.36 -8.20 1.54
CA GLY A 296 -7.07 -8.75 0.21
C GLY A 296 -7.15 -7.71 -0.91
N LYS A 297 -7.01 -6.42 -0.55
CA LYS A 297 -7.00 -5.29 -1.48
C LYS A 297 -5.58 -4.86 -1.79
#